data_AF-A0A9E4W9P2-F1
#
_entry.id   AF-A0A9E4W9P2-F1
#
_cell.length_a   1.000
_cell.length_b   1.000
_cell.length_c   1.000
_cell.angle_alpha   90.00
_cell.angle_beta   90.00
_cell.angle_gamma   90.00
#
_symmetry.space_group_name_H-M   'P 1'
#
loop_
_entity.id
_entity.type
_entity.pdbx_description
1 polymer ?
#
loop_
_entity_poly.entity_id
_entity_poly.type
_entity_poly.pdbx_seq_one_letter_code
_entity_poly.pdbx_strand_id
1 'polypeptide(L)'
;VDLLGREFGWRLIADSTAVTRASAAVINGQPIGIWQGAGEPGWWPNETPLPENITVYPTLEDLAASACAAALIVTDKTDPLDTLLADKITVVYRPKSLVIGMGCRRGVPVEELESLLADALNENNLVPECLAAIATAEIKRGEPGLEQLAERHGVPLTFWQADKLNGVFETNPGAITSKSERAHGLVGVWGVAEPAALLTAGAHELLVTRKKTARATIAVARMNFDGP
;
A
#
# COMPACT_ATOMS: atom_id res chain seq x y z
N VAL A 1 16.50 -11.47 -9.66
CA VAL A 1 16.29 -10.45 -8.61
C VAL A 1 15.65 -9.22 -9.24
N ASP A 2 16.32 -8.51 -10.16
CA ASP A 2 15.78 -7.27 -10.78
C ASP A 2 14.50 -7.39 -11.62
N LEU A 3 14.09 -8.61 -11.95
CA LEU A 3 12.88 -8.88 -12.75
C LEU A 3 11.64 -9.13 -11.88
N LEU A 4 11.80 -9.42 -10.59
CA LEU A 4 10.70 -9.81 -9.72
C LEU A 4 9.76 -8.61 -9.50
N GLY A 5 8.47 -8.80 -9.81
CA GLY A 5 7.43 -7.78 -9.63
C GLY A 5 7.54 -6.56 -10.56
N ARG A 6 8.46 -6.59 -11.54
CA ARG A 6 8.68 -5.48 -12.47
C ARG A 6 7.44 -5.21 -13.34
N GLU A 7 6.74 -6.26 -13.74
CA GLU A 7 5.50 -6.15 -14.52
C GLU A 7 4.37 -5.48 -13.73
N PHE A 8 4.40 -5.58 -12.40
CA PHE A 8 3.45 -4.92 -11.48
C PHE A 8 3.94 -3.54 -11.02
N GLY A 9 5.08 -3.07 -11.53
CA GLY A 9 5.64 -1.77 -11.15
C GLY A 9 6.17 -1.72 -9.72
N TRP A 10 6.57 -2.86 -9.13
CA TRP A 10 7.16 -2.88 -7.80
C TRP A 10 8.48 -2.10 -7.78
N ARG A 11 8.66 -1.31 -6.71
CA ARG A 11 9.88 -0.53 -6.54
C ARG A 11 10.90 -1.32 -5.74
N LEU A 12 12.07 -1.56 -6.32
CA LEU A 12 13.21 -2.16 -5.64
C LEU A 12 13.87 -1.15 -4.70
N ILE A 13 13.98 -1.51 -3.43
CA ILE A 13 14.68 -0.75 -2.38
C ILE A 13 15.83 -1.61 -1.88
N ALA A 14 16.98 -1.44 -2.51
CA ALA A 14 18.24 -2.05 -2.13
C ALA A 14 19.38 -1.26 -2.77
N ASP A 15 20.56 -1.23 -2.13
CA ASP A 15 21.73 -0.72 -2.80
C ASP A 15 22.16 -1.67 -3.95
N SER A 16 22.88 -1.14 -4.93
CA SER A 16 23.32 -1.90 -6.10
C SER A 16 24.20 -3.11 -5.76
N THR A 17 24.88 -3.09 -4.60
CA THR A 17 25.74 -4.19 -4.14
C THR A 17 24.89 -5.35 -3.63
N ALA A 18 23.87 -5.07 -2.82
CA ALA A 18 22.93 -6.05 -2.31
C ALA A 18 22.21 -6.78 -3.46
N VAL A 19 21.73 -6.03 -4.46
CA VAL A 19 21.11 -6.57 -5.67
C VAL A 19 22.05 -7.50 -6.44
N THR A 20 23.29 -7.06 -6.64
CA THR A 20 24.31 -7.85 -7.36
C THR A 20 24.63 -9.13 -6.61
N ARG A 21 24.82 -9.05 -5.28
CA ARG A 21 25.11 -10.20 -4.43
C ARG A 21 23.94 -11.19 -4.38
N ALA A 22 22.71 -10.70 -4.26
CA ALA A 22 21.52 -11.55 -4.30
C ALA A 22 21.38 -12.24 -5.66
N SER A 23 21.65 -11.53 -6.76
CA SER A 23 21.63 -12.11 -8.11
C SER A 23 22.68 -13.20 -8.28
N ALA A 24 23.90 -12.97 -7.78
CA ALA A 24 24.95 -13.98 -7.78
C ALA A 24 24.56 -15.21 -6.94
N ALA A 25 23.93 -15.02 -5.78
CA ALA A 25 23.45 -16.11 -4.93
C ALA A 25 22.41 -16.98 -5.66
N VAL A 26 21.47 -16.35 -6.38
CA VAL A 26 20.49 -17.05 -7.21
C VAL A 26 21.19 -17.87 -8.31
N ILE A 27 22.12 -17.26 -9.05
CA ILE A 27 22.84 -17.92 -10.16
C ILE A 27 23.70 -19.09 -9.67
N ASN A 28 24.32 -18.94 -8.50
CA ASN A 28 25.19 -19.96 -7.90
C ASN A 28 24.41 -21.09 -7.18
N GLY A 29 23.07 -21.09 -7.26
CA GLY A 29 22.23 -22.12 -6.62
C GLY A 29 22.25 -22.07 -5.09
N GLN A 30 22.62 -20.93 -4.48
CA GLN A 30 22.55 -20.79 -3.03
C GLN A 30 21.09 -20.71 -2.57
N PRO A 31 20.75 -21.15 -1.34
CA PRO A 31 19.38 -21.06 -0.84
C PRO A 31 18.92 -19.60 -0.73
N ILE A 32 17.79 -19.29 -1.36
CA ILE A 32 17.15 -17.97 -1.41
C ILE A 32 15.79 -18.11 -0.75
N GLY A 33 15.49 -17.20 0.16
CA GLY A 33 14.19 -17.14 0.80
C GLY A 33 13.39 -15.96 0.30
N ILE A 34 12.09 -16.15 0.11
CA ILE A 34 11.15 -15.10 -0.26
C ILE A 34 10.09 -15.01 0.83
N TRP A 35 9.78 -13.80 1.28
CA TRP A 35 8.58 -13.54 2.07
C TRP A 35 7.79 -12.41 1.41
N GLN A 36 6.49 -12.65 1.26
CA GLN A 36 5.55 -11.70 0.68
C GLN A 36 4.48 -11.35 1.71
N GLY A 37 4.57 -10.15 2.27
CA GLY A 37 3.57 -9.57 3.18
C GLY A 37 2.52 -8.70 2.47
N ALA A 38 2.74 -8.32 1.22
CA ALA A 38 1.82 -7.52 0.41
C ALA A 38 2.09 -7.67 -1.10
N GLY A 39 1.20 -7.11 -1.92
CA GLY A 39 1.35 -7.09 -3.39
C GLY A 39 0.73 -8.29 -4.10
N GLU A 40 0.82 -8.28 -5.42
CA GLU A 40 0.32 -9.29 -6.34
C GLU A 40 1.00 -10.65 -6.08
N PRO A 41 0.28 -11.76 -5.83
CA PRO A 41 0.90 -13.07 -5.61
C PRO A 41 1.40 -13.74 -6.90
N GLY A 42 0.91 -13.31 -8.06
CA GLY A 42 1.20 -13.90 -9.37
C GLY A 42 2.52 -13.46 -10.02
N TRP A 43 3.55 -13.12 -9.24
CA TRP A 43 4.86 -12.66 -9.74
C TRP A 43 5.75 -13.76 -10.28
N TRP A 44 5.38 -15.02 -10.09
CA TRP A 44 6.04 -16.16 -10.69
C TRP A 44 5.13 -16.83 -11.72
N PRO A 45 5.62 -17.18 -12.92
CA PRO A 45 4.80 -17.84 -13.93
C PRO A 45 4.24 -19.17 -13.42
N ASN A 46 2.91 -19.33 -13.42
CA ASN A 46 2.23 -20.54 -12.92
C ASN A 46 2.68 -21.84 -13.61
N GLU A 47 3.13 -21.76 -14.87
CA GLU A 47 3.56 -22.90 -15.67
C GLU A 47 5.02 -23.30 -15.42
N THR A 48 5.78 -22.48 -14.70
CA THR A 48 7.21 -22.72 -14.42
C THR A 48 7.37 -22.99 -12.93
N PRO A 49 7.91 -24.14 -12.50
CA PRO A 49 8.21 -24.35 -11.08
C PRO A 49 9.26 -23.34 -10.61
N LEU A 50 9.20 -22.94 -9.33
CA LEU A 50 10.29 -22.20 -8.72
C LEU A 50 11.57 -23.04 -8.76
N PRO A 51 12.75 -22.44 -8.98
CA PRO A 51 14.02 -23.13 -8.86
C PRO A 51 14.16 -23.78 -7.47
N GLU A 52 14.78 -24.96 -7.40
CA GLU A 52 14.90 -25.75 -6.16
C GLU A 52 15.60 -25.01 -5.02
N ASN A 53 16.44 -24.03 -5.34
CA ASN A 53 17.14 -23.21 -4.36
C ASN A 53 16.30 -22.02 -3.86
N ILE A 54 15.06 -21.84 -4.30
CA ILE A 54 14.18 -20.76 -3.89
C ILE A 54 13.01 -21.31 -3.07
N THR A 55 12.85 -20.80 -1.85
CA THR A 55 11.77 -21.17 -0.94
C THR A 55 10.94 -19.94 -0.59
N VAL A 56 9.61 -20.04 -0.73
CA VAL A 56 8.68 -19.01 -0.23
C VAL A 56 8.28 -19.38 1.19
N TYR A 57 8.49 -18.47 2.13
CA TYR A 57 8.19 -18.65 3.54
C TYR A 57 6.86 -17.98 3.89
N PRO A 58 6.02 -18.63 4.72
CA PRO A 58 4.71 -18.09 5.07
C PRO A 58 4.80 -16.89 6.02
N THR A 59 5.86 -16.78 6.82
CA THR A 59 6.09 -15.68 7.74
C THR A 59 7.50 -15.11 7.59
N LEU A 60 7.69 -13.86 8.01
CA LEU A 60 9.01 -13.23 8.03
C LEU A 60 9.92 -13.90 9.05
N GLU A 61 9.36 -14.38 10.16
CA GLU A 61 10.06 -15.08 11.23
C GLU A 61 10.64 -16.41 10.74
N ASP A 62 9.88 -17.19 9.96
CA ASP A 62 10.37 -18.45 9.38
C ASP A 62 11.50 -18.19 8.37
N LEU A 63 11.38 -17.13 7.57
CA LEU A 63 12.43 -16.69 6.67
C LEU A 63 13.69 -16.26 7.44
N ALA A 64 13.53 -15.49 8.52
CA ALA A 64 14.63 -15.06 9.37
C ALA A 64 15.36 -16.24 10.02
N ALA A 65 14.62 -17.26 10.48
CA ALA A 65 15.18 -18.47 11.07
C ALA A 65 15.82 -19.44 10.05
N SER A 66 15.63 -19.20 8.75
CA SER A 66 16.15 -20.06 7.68
C SER A 66 17.67 -19.96 7.49
N ALA A 67 18.24 -20.96 6.82
CA ALA A 67 19.64 -20.96 6.38
C ALA A 67 19.86 -20.26 5.01
N CYS A 68 18.91 -19.44 4.55
CA CYS A 68 19.02 -18.75 3.27
C CYS A 68 20.17 -17.74 3.27
N ALA A 69 20.92 -17.70 2.16
CA ALA A 69 22.00 -16.76 1.93
C ALA A 69 21.49 -15.35 1.57
N ALA A 70 20.32 -15.28 0.92
CA ALA A 70 19.66 -14.03 0.57
C ALA A 70 18.15 -14.12 0.85
N ALA A 71 17.57 -12.97 1.20
CA ALA A 71 16.16 -12.78 1.49
C ALA A 71 15.57 -11.74 0.52
N LEU A 72 14.55 -12.14 -0.22
CA LEU A 72 13.76 -11.26 -1.08
C LEU A 72 12.44 -10.93 -0.35
N ILE A 73 12.26 -9.68 0.00
CA ILE A 73 11.18 -9.23 0.88
C ILE A 73 10.21 -8.35 0.11
N VAL A 74 8.94 -8.74 0.05
CA VAL A 74 7.88 -7.94 -0.57
C VAL A 74 6.95 -7.44 0.52
N THR A 75 7.01 -6.15 0.85
CA THR A 75 6.24 -5.60 1.98
C THR A 75 5.90 -4.13 1.77
N ASP A 76 4.74 -3.72 2.28
CA ASP A 76 4.34 -2.32 2.40
C ASP A 76 4.60 -1.72 3.78
N LYS A 77 5.34 -2.45 4.62
CA LYS A 77 5.66 -2.05 5.99
C LYS A 77 7.13 -1.69 6.22
N THR A 78 7.37 -0.90 7.26
CA THR A 78 8.72 -0.63 7.81
C THR A 78 9.10 -1.69 8.85
N ASP A 79 9.22 -2.95 8.40
CA ASP A 79 9.70 -4.04 9.25
C ASP A 79 11.19 -3.84 9.64
N PRO A 80 11.64 -4.27 10.83
CA PRO A 80 13.02 -4.10 11.29
C PRO A 80 13.98 -5.12 10.63
N LEU A 81 14.02 -5.11 9.29
CA LEU A 81 14.71 -6.10 8.46
C LEU A 81 16.22 -6.15 8.74
N ASP A 82 16.86 -5.02 9.03
CA ASP A 82 18.29 -4.96 9.35
C ASP A 82 18.65 -5.75 10.61
N THR A 83 17.70 -5.90 11.54
CA THR A 83 17.88 -6.70 12.76
C THR A 83 17.46 -8.15 12.54
N LEU A 84 16.32 -8.37 11.88
CA LEU A 84 15.76 -9.71 11.67
C LEU A 84 16.57 -10.55 10.66
N LEU A 85 17.21 -9.90 9.69
CA LEU A 85 17.89 -10.53 8.56
C LEU A 85 19.37 -10.13 8.51
N ALA A 86 19.97 -9.83 9.68
CA ALA A 86 21.33 -9.29 9.79
C ALA A 86 22.41 -10.19 9.18
N ASP A 87 22.16 -11.50 9.10
CA ASP A 87 23.05 -12.51 8.53
C ASP A 87 22.82 -12.76 7.03
N LYS A 88 21.85 -12.08 6.39
CA LYS A 88 21.41 -12.35 5.02
C LYS A 88 21.64 -11.16 4.09
N ILE A 89 21.79 -11.45 2.80
CA ILE A 89 21.69 -10.41 1.77
C ILE A 89 20.21 -10.07 1.58
N THR A 90 19.80 -8.87 1.98
CA THR A 90 18.39 -8.46 1.91
C THR A 90 18.11 -7.57 0.71
N VAL A 91 17.05 -7.89 -0.03
CA VAL A 91 16.53 -7.09 -1.13
C VAL A 91 15.04 -6.87 -0.89
N VAL A 92 14.60 -5.61 -0.84
CA VAL A 92 13.21 -5.26 -0.55
C VAL A 92 12.50 -4.77 -1.81
N TYR A 93 11.27 -5.22 -2.02
CA TYR A 93 10.36 -4.80 -3.08
C TYR A 93 9.15 -4.12 -2.43
N ARG A 94 8.79 -2.95 -2.94
CA ARG A 94 7.66 -2.14 -2.49
C ARG A 94 6.55 -2.23 -3.54
N PRO A 95 5.53 -3.07 -3.33
CA PRO A 95 4.41 -3.20 -4.25
C PRO A 95 3.51 -1.97 -4.19
N LYS A 96 2.77 -1.68 -5.26
CA LYS A 96 1.76 -0.60 -5.28
C LYS A 96 0.47 -1.10 -4.65
N SER A 97 0.47 -1.25 -3.31
CA SER A 97 -0.59 -1.91 -2.56
C SER A 97 -1.49 -0.98 -1.74
N LEU A 98 -1.13 0.29 -1.54
CA LEU A 98 -1.82 1.18 -0.62
C LEU A 98 -2.69 2.21 -1.35
N VAL A 99 -3.96 2.28 -0.93
CA VAL A 99 -4.89 3.30 -1.40
C VAL A 99 -5.19 4.27 -0.26
N ILE A 100 -5.04 5.55 -0.54
CA ILE A 100 -5.35 6.62 0.41
C ILE A 100 -6.72 7.19 0.08
N GLY A 101 -7.68 7.06 0.99
CA GLY A 101 -8.91 7.82 0.91
C GLY A 101 -8.76 9.14 1.63
N MET A 102 -9.01 10.26 0.96
CA MET A 102 -8.81 11.59 1.53
C MET A 102 -9.99 12.53 1.27
N GLY A 103 -10.38 13.28 2.30
CA GLY A 103 -11.34 14.37 2.21
C GLY A 103 -10.77 15.62 2.85
N CYS A 104 -11.09 16.80 2.31
CA CYS A 104 -10.61 18.07 2.85
C CYS A 104 -11.65 19.19 2.73
N ARG A 105 -11.49 20.27 3.48
CA ARG A 105 -12.17 21.55 3.20
C ARG A 105 -11.61 22.16 1.92
N ARG A 106 -12.31 23.15 1.37
CA ARG A 106 -11.86 23.86 0.17
C ARG A 106 -10.54 24.59 0.43
N GLY A 107 -9.60 24.50 -0.51
CA GLY A 107 -8.35 25.26 -0.49
C GLY A 107 -7.37 24.87 0.63
N VAL A 108 -7.42 23.62 1.10
CA VAL A 108 -6.40 23.11 2.01
C VAL A 108 -5.08 22.98 1.24
N PRO A 109 -3.97 23.59 1.73
CA PRO A 109 -2.67 23.48 1.09
C PRO A 109 -2.18 22.02 1.05
N VAL A 110 -1.47 21.66 -0.01
CA VAL A 110 -0.92 20.31 -0.19
C VAL A 110 0.02 19.91 0.97
N GLU A 111 0.72 20.86 1.57
CA GLU A 111 1.61 20.62 2.71
C GLU A 111 0.88 20.08 3.94
N GLU A 112 -0.36 20.52 4.21
CA GLU A 112 -1.16 19.96 5.31
C GLU A 112 -1.63 18.55 5.00
N LEU A 113 -1.98 18.28 3.73
CA LEU A 113 -2.41 16.95 3.30
C LEU A 113 -1.25 15.96 3.29
N GLU A 114 -0.05 16.41 2.87
CA GLU A 114 1.20 15.66 2.92
C GLU A 114 1.57 15.31 4.36
N SER A 115 1.47 16.26 5.29
CA SER A 115 1.72 15.99 6.72
C SER A 115 0.73 14.96 7.26
N LEU A 116 -0.56 15.10 6.94
CA LEU A 116 -1.57 14.13 7.38
C LEU A 116 -1.33 12.73 6.80
N LEU A 117 -0.90 12.64 5.54
CA LEU A 117 -0.50 11.39 4.90
C LEU A 117 0.70 10.77 5.60
N ALA A 118 1.79 11.53 5.74
CA ALA A 118 3.02 11.07 6.38
C ALA A 118 2.75 10.57 7.81
N ASP A 119 2.00 11.33 8.60
CA ASP A 119 1.64 10.95 9.97
C ASP A 119 0.82 9.65 10.00
N ALA A 120 -0.15 9.50 9.10
CA ALA A 120 -0.98 8.29 9.03
C ALA A 120 -0.17 7.06 8.63
N LEU A 121 0.76 7.19 7.68
CA LEU A 121 1.61 6.07 7.26
C LEU A 121 2.61 5.70 8.36
N ASN A 122 3.33 6.69 8.91
CA ASN A 122 4.36 6.47 9.92
C ASN A 122 3.82 5.81 11.18
N GLU A 123 2.68 6.27 11.71
CA GLU A 123 2.06 5.69 12.91
C GLU A 123 1.61 4.23 12.71
N ASN A 124 1.42 3.81 11.46
CA ASN A 124 0.96 2.47 11.11
C ASN A 124 2.07 1.62 10.46
N ASN A 125 3.33 2.08 10.52
CA ASN A 125 4.49 1.43 9.92
C ASN A 125 4.32 1.14 8.43
N LEU A 126 3.63 2.01 7.70
CA LEU A 126 3.41 1.90 6.25
C LEU A 126 4.39 2.77 5.48
N VAL A 127 4.72 2.37 4.26
CA VAL A 127 5.70 3.08 3.42
C VAL A 127 5.05 3.82 2.25
N PRO A 128 5.45 5.08 1.97
CA PRO A 128 4.84 5.88 0.91
C PRO A 128 5.12 5.36 -0.50
N GLU A 129 6.21 4.62 -0.71
CA GLU A 129 6.55 4.00 -1.99
C GLU A 129 5.47 3.02 -2.46
N CYS A 130 4.68 2.48 -1.53
CA CYS A 130 3.60 1.55 -1.79
C CYS A 130 2.27 2.24 -2.16
N LEU A 131 2.20 3.57 -2.20
CA LEU A 131 1.01 4.28 -2.68
C LEU A 131 0.70 3.90 -4.14
N ALA A 132 -0.51 3.41 -4.35
CA ALA A 132 -1.09 3.05 -5.64
C ALA A 132 -2.05 4.13 -6.16
N ALA A 133 -2.82 4.76 -5.28
CA ALA A 133 -3.81 5.78 -5.63
C ALA A 133 -4.18 6.65 -4.44
N ILE A 134 -4.66 7.86 -4.74
CA ILE A 134 -5.42 8.70 -3.82
C ILE A 134 -6.87 8.74 -4.30
N ALA A 135 -7.83 8.61 -3.40
CA ALA A 135 -9.25 8.53 -3.72
C ALA A 135 -10.05 9.55 -2.90
N THR A 136 -11.05 10.17 -3.53
CA THR A 136 -11.89 11.18 -2.91
C THR A 136 -13.29 11.20 -3.51
N ALA A 137 -14.13 12.11 -3.03
CA ALA A 137 -15.48 12.33 -3.57
C ALA A 137 -15.44 13.23 -4.81
N GLU A 138 -16.37 13.04 -5.75
CA GLU A 138 -16.49 13.84 -6.98
C GLU A 138 -16.58 15.34 -6.70
N ILE A 139 -17.24 15.75 -5.61
CA ILE A 139 -17.33 17.14 -5.17
C ILE A 139 -15.96 17.78 -4.83
N LYS A 140 -14.89 16.99 -4.77
CA LYS A 140 -13.51 17.44 -4.54
C LYS A 140 -12.70 17.57 -5.83
N ARG A 141 -13.30 17.35 -7.00
CA ARG A 141 -12.65 17.63 -8.27
C ARG A 141 -12.27 19.10 -8.37
N GLY A 142 -11.04 19.38 -8.78
CA GLY A 142 -10.51 20.75 -8.85
C GLY A 142 -10.00 21.30 -7.52
N GLU A 143 -9.92 20.51 -6.45
CA GLU A 143 -9.26 20.94 -5.21
C GLU A 143 -7.73 20.86 -5.37
N PRO A 144 -7.00 22.00 -5.46
CA PRO A 144 -5.59 21.99 -5.88
C PRO A 144 -4.68 21.21 -4.94
N GLY A 145 -5.00 21.17 -3.64
CA GLY A 145 -4.21 20.44 -2.66
C GLY A 145 -4.19 18.93 -2.92
N LEU A 146 -5.34 18.34 -3.33
CA LEU A 146 -5.43 16.91 -3.63
C LEU A 146 -4.76 16.57 -4.96
N GLU A 147 -4.93 17.42 -5.97
CA GLU A 147 -4.31 17.25 -7.28
C GLU A 147 -2.78 17.32 -7.17
N GLN A 148 -2.25 18.31 -6.46
CA GLN A 148 -0.82 18.43 -6.20
C GLN A 148 -0.28 17.27 -5.36
N LEU A 149 -1.06 16.77 -4.39
CA LEU A 149 -0.64 15.60 -3.59
C LEU A 149 -0.48 14.37 -4.49
N ALA A 150 -1.47 14.09 -5.33
CA ALA A 150 -1.42 12.97 -6.26
C ALA A 150 -0.25 13.11 -7.26
N GLU A 151 -0.01 14.32 -7.77
CA GLU A 151 1.13 14.63 -8.63
C GLU A 151 2.48 14.40 -7.93
N ARG A 152 2.66 14.88 -6.69
CA ARG A 152 3.89 14.70 -5.89
C ARG A 152 4.25 13.23 -5.69
N HIS A 153 3.25 12.39 -5.49
CA HIS A 153 3.43 10.94 -5.30
C HIS A 153 3.42 10.15 -6.62
N GLY A 154 3.12 10.80 -7.75
CA GLY A 154 3.06 10.18 -9.07
C GLY A 154 1.96 9.10 -9.17
N VAL A 155 0.84 9.29 -8.47
CA VAL A 155 -0.27 8.32 -8.41
C VAL A 155 -1.57 8.93 -8.94
N PRO A 156 -2.49 8.11 -9.47
CA PRO A 156 -3.81 8.59 -9.88
C PRO A 156 -4.63 9.17 -8.71
N LEU A 157 -5.43 10.18 -9.02
CA LEU A 157 -6.47 10.72 -8.15
C LEU A 157 -7.85 10.24 -8.64
N THR A 158 -8.46 9.33 -7.89
CA THR A 158 -9.76 8.72 -8.18
C THR A 158 -10.89 9.48 -7.52
N PHE A 159 -11.99 9.67 -8.25
CA PHE A 159 -13.17 10.40 -7.78
C PHE A 159 -14.40 9.49 -7.77
N TRP A 160 -15.13 9.49 -6.65
CA TRP A 160 -16.33 8.67 -6.46
C TRP A 160 -17.58 9.53 -6.28
N GLN A 161 -18.66 9.09 -6.94
CA GLN A 161 -19.97 9.69 -6.79
C GLN A 161 -20.58 9.39 -5.41
N ALA A 162 -21.46 10.28 -4.95
CA ALA A 162 -22.03 10.22 -3.61
C ALA A 162 -22.82 8.92 -3.35
N ASP A 163 -23.54 8.42 -4.35
CA ASP A 163 -24.28 7.15 -4.30
C ASP A 163 -23.35 5.96 -4.04
N LYS A 164 -22.20 5.91 -4.74
CA LYS A 164 -21.19 4.85 -4.54
C LYS A 164 -20.57 4.91 -3.15
N LEU A 165 -20.20 6.11 -2.71
CA LEU A 165 -19.65 6.30 -1.36
C LEU A 165 -20.64 5.89 -0.27
N ASN A 166 -21.91 6.28 -0.43
CA ASN A 166 -22.96 5.91 0.53
C ASN A 166 -23.28 4.42 0.51
N GLY A 167 -23.23 3.77 -0.67
CA GLY A 167 -23.44 2.33 -0.81
C GLY A 167 -22.49 1.50 0.05
N VAL A 168 -21.25 1.96 0.28
CA VAL A 168 -20.29 1.26 1.17
C VAL A 168 -20.82 1.16 2.60
N PHE A 169 -21.55 2.17 3.10
CA PHE A 169 -22.12 2.14 4.44
C PHE A 169 -23.25 1.11 4.59
N GLU A 170 -23.82 0.67 3.47
CA GLU A 170 -24.88 -0.35 3.42
C GLU A 170 -24.28 -1.74 3.23
N THR A 171 -23.34 -1.88 2.29
CA THR A 171 -22.74 -3.17 1.93
C THR A 171 -21.62 -3.60 2.86
N ASN A 172 -20.98 -2.66 3.58
CA ASN A 172 -19.87 -2.94 4.47
C ASN A 172 -19.92 -2.09 5.77
N PRO A 173 -20.97 -2.24 6.59
CA PRO A 173 -21.19 -1.39 7.76
C PRO A 173 -20.14 -1.60 8.86
N GLY A 174 -19.49 -2.76 8.93
CA GLY A 174 -18.48 -3.07 9.96
C GLY A 174 -17.11 -2.44 9.70
N ALA A 175 -16.78 -2.14 8.44
CA ALA A 175 -15.49 -1.57 8.07
C ALA A 175 -15.41 -0.05 8.23
N ILE A 176 -16.57 0.63 8.25
CA ILE A 176 -16.63 2.09 8.33
C ILE A 176 -16.82 2.52 9.78
N THR A 177 -15.87 3.29 10.31
CA THR A 177 -15.90 3.72 11.71
C THR A 177 -16.59 5.07 11.90
N SER A 178 -16.90 5.80 10.82
CA SER A 178 -17.43 7.16 10.93
C SER A 178 -18.57 7.49 9.99
N LYS A 179 -19.65 8.05 10.55
CA LYS A 179 -20.78 8.67 9.81
C LYS A 179 -20.91 10.13 10.22
N SER A 180 -21.20 11.02 9.26
CA SER A 180 -21.37 12.45 9.51
C SER A 180 -22.70 12.98 8.98
N GLU A 181 -23.66 13.17 9.88
CA GLU A 181 -24.95 13.83 9.60
C GLU A 181 -24.76 15.19 8.93
N ARG A 182 -23.78 15.97 9.42
CA ARG A 182 -23.45 17.27 8.84
C ARG A 182 -22.98 17.16 7.39
N ALA A 183 -22.10 16.19 7.09
CA ALA A 183 -21.64 16.01 5.72
C ALA A 183 -22.79 15.55 4.83
N HIS A 184 -23.63 14.64 5.32
CA HIS A 184 -24.78 14.13 4.59
C HIS A 184 -25.78 15.25 4.28
N GLY A 185 -26.12 16.09 5.25
CA GLY A 185 -27.03 17.22 5.04
C GLY A 185 -26.49 18.33 4.12
N LEU A 186 -25.16 18.52 4.05
CA LEU A 186 -24.55 19.57 3.23
C LEU A 186 -24.25 19.14 1.80
N VAL A 187 -23.77 17.90 1.62
CA VAL A 187 -23.18 17.43 0.35
C VAL A 187 -23.60 16.01 -0.02
N GLY A 188 -24.57 15.43 0.70
CA GLY A 188 -25.17 14.15 0.35
C GLY A 188 -24.30 12.92 0.61
N VAL A 189 -23.19 13.04 1.36
CA VAL A 189 -22.32 11.90 1.70
C VAL A 189 -22.15 11.73 3.21
N TRP A 190 -22.20 10.49 3.69
CA TRP A 190 -21.96 10.17 5.11
C TRP A 190 -20.49 10.32 5.52
N GLY A 191 -19.58 10.11 4.56
CA GLY A 191 -18.13 10.20 4.74
C GLY A 191 -17.43 10.06 3.39
N VAL A 192 -16.16 10.46 3.33
CA VAL A 192 -15.38 10.44 2.08
C VAL A 192 -14.17 9.52 2.21
N ALA A 193 -13.29 9.77 3.19
CA ALA A 193 -12.00 9.09 3.30
C ALA A 193 -12.14 7.56 3.34
N GLU A 194 -12.85 7.01 4.33
CA GLU A 194 -13.01 5.56 4.49
C GLU A 194 -13.65 4.86 3.28
N PRO A 195 -14.84 5.28 2.79
CA PRO A 195 -15.47 4.60 1.65
C PRO A 195 -14.67 4.76 0.35
N ALA A 196 -14.02 5.90 0.12
CA ALA A 196 -13.21 6.11 -1.09
C ALA A 196 -11.95 5.21 -1.08
N ALA A 197 -11.33 5.00 0.08
CA ALA A 197 -10.21 4.07 0.23
C ALA A 197 -10.65 2.63 -0.11
N LEU A 198 -11.73 2.16 0.52
CA LEU A 198 -12.24 0.79 0.34
C LEU A 198 -12.66 0.50 -1.11
N LEU A 199 -13.42 1.42 -1.73
CA LEU A 199 -13.89 1.24 -3.12
C LEU A 199 -12.74 1.15 -4.11
N THR A 200 -11.76 2.05 -3.99
CA THR A 200 -10.62 2.09 -4.92
C THR A 200 -9.68 0.92 -4.71
N ALA A 201 -9.54 0.46 -3.46
CA ALA A 201 -8.73 -0.72 -3.12
C ALA A 201 -9.41 -2.05 -3.49
N GLY A 202 -10.72 -2.05 -3.74
CA GLY A 202 -11.49 -3.30 -3.82
C GLY A 202 -11.46 -4.09 -2.51
N ALA A 203 -11.35 -3.40 -1.38
CA ALA A 203 -11.10 -3.99 -0.07
C ALA A 203 -12.34 -3.95 0.83
N HIS A 204 -12.39 -4.87 1.79
CA HIS A 204 -13.45 -4.94 2.81
C HIS A 204 -13.02 -4.38 4.16
N GLU A 205 -11.73 -4.09 4.37
CA GLU A 205 -11.21 -3.61 5.65
C GLU A 205 -10.23 -2.45 5.46
N LEU A 206 -10.18 -1.57 6.46
CA LEU A 206 -9.23 -0.47 6.52
C LEU A 206 -7.99 -0.92 7.28
N LEU A 207 -6.81 -0.57 6.77
CA LEU A 207 -5.56 -0.63 7.54
C LEU A 207 -5.50 0.50 8.56
N VAL A 208 -5.98 1.68 8.14
CA VAL A 208 -6.03 2.88 8.98
C VAL A 208 -7.44 3.43 8.88
N THR A 209 -8.16 3.37 10.00
CA THR A 209 -9.48 3.99 10.14
C THR A 209 -9.37 5.51 10.10
N ARG A 210 -10.50 6.20 10.04
CA ARG A 210 -10.50 7.66 9.85
C ARG A 210 -9.64 8.42 10.87
N LYS A 211 -8.58 9.05 10.39
CA LYS A 211 -7.83 10.10 11.09
C LYS A 211 -8.23 11.48 10.56
N LYS A 212 -8.18 12.51 11.39
CA LYS A 212 -8.62 13.87 11.02
C LYS A 212 -7.68 14.95 11.54
N THR A 213 -7.54 16.03 10.76
CA THR A 213 -7.11 17.35 11.23
C THR A 213 -8.35 18.24 11.39
N ALA A 214 -8.13 19.54 11.65
CA ALA A 214 -9.20 20.53 11.62
C ALA A 214 -9.83 20.68 10.23
N ARG A 215 -9.08 20.39 9.15
CA ARG A 215 -9.48 20.67 7.77
C ARG A 215 -9.46 19.48 6.83
N ALA A 216 -8.86 18.36 7.20
CA ALA A 216 -8.75 17.16 6.36
C ALA A 216 -8.99 15.86 7.13
N THR A 217 -9.27 14.80 6.39
CA THR A 217 -9.49 13.44 6.88
C THR A 217 -8.81 12.45 5.95
N ILE A 218 -8.22 11.40 6.51
CA ILE A 218 -7.54 10.34 5.78
C ILE A 218 -8.00 8.98 6.31
N ALA A 219 -8.01 7.98 5.43
CA ALA A 219 -8.09 6.56 5.74
C ALA A 219 -7.21 5.79 4.75
N VAL A 220 -6.78 4.59 5.11
CA VAL A 220 -5.90 3.76 4.27
C VAL A 220 -6.47 2.37 4.16
N ALA A 221 -6.53 1.85 2.93
CA ALA A 221 -6.89 0.48 2.62
C ALA A 221 -5.76 -0.19 1.81
N ARG A 222 -5.62 -1.50 1.95
CA ARG A 222 -4.74 -2.31 1.10
C ARG A 222 -5.53 -2.83 -0.08
N MET A 223 -4.99 -2.74 -1.28
CA MET A 223 -5.56 -3.35 -2.47
C MET A 223 -5.73 -4.86 -2.27
N ASN A 224 -6.86 -5.39 -2.70
CA ASN A 224 -7.04 -6.84 -2.76
C ASN A 224 -6.41 -7.37 -4.06
N PHE A 225 -5.41 -8.24 -3.92
CA PHE A 225 -4.73 -8.90 -5.04
C PHE A 225 -5.11 -10.37 -5.18
N ASP A 226 -5.88 -10.90 -4.24
CA ASP A 226 -6.58 -12.15 -4.44
C ASP A 226 -7.62 -11.87 -5.53
N GLY A 227 -7.48 -12.53 -6.68
CA GLY A 227 -8.41 -12.36 -7.81
C GLY A 227 -9.88 -12.58 -7.39
N PRO A 228 -10.84 -12.19 -8.24
CA PRO A 228 -12.25 -12.44 -7.99
C PRO A 228 -12.57 -13.92 -7.75
#